data_AF-A0A167UMN2-F1
#
_entry.id   AF-A0A167UMN2-F1
#
_cell.length_a   1.000
_cell.length_b   1.000
_cell.length_c   1.000
_cell.angle_alpha   90.00
_cell.angle_beta   90.00
_cell.angle_gamma   90.00
#
_symmetry.space_group_name_H-M   'P 1'
#
loop_
_entity.id
_entity.type
_entity.pdbx_description
1 polymer ?
#
loop_
_entity_poly.entity_id
_entity_poly.type
_entity_poly.pdbx_seq_one_letter_code
_entity_poly.pdbx_strand_id
1 'polypeptide(L)'
;MLNTLISTSDFRRPSEKTTAQWTSILHLAAKWGFESIQLLAIDNLAASAIPVDKIVLGRRYGISDWLPGAYEAVCSRADPLTIEEGMKLGMEDAIRISAARQ
;
A
#
# COMPACT_ATOMS: atom_id res chain seq x y z
N MET A 1 24.98 34.24 12.52
CA MET A 1 23.72 34.33 13.29
C MET A 1 23.02 33.00 13.20
N LEU A 2 22.79 32.38 14.36
CA LEU A 2 22.10 31.11 14.58
C LEU A 2 20.61 31.17 14.18
N ASN A 3 20.03 30.09 13.63
CA ASN A 3 19.16 29.13 14.33
C ASN A 3 18.50 28.18 13.29
N THR A 4 18.79 26.88 13.27
CA THR A 4 18.17 25.81 14.09
C THR A 4 16.72 25.51 13.70
N LEU A 5 16.52 24.47 12.87
CA LEU A 5 15.34 23.61 12.92
C LEU A 5 15.79 22.15 12.76
N ILE A 6 16.57 21.69 13.74
CA ILE A 6 16.56 20.29 14.13
C ILE A 6 15.11 19.93 14.42
N SER A 7 14.53 19.05 13.61
CA SER A 7 13.19 18.51 13.83
C SER A 7 13.15 17.84 15.21
N THR A 8 12.70 18.58 16.21
CA THR A 8 12.38 18.02 17.52
C THR A 8 11.06 17.28 17.35
N SER A 9 11.15 16.08 16.78
CA SER A 9 10.04 15.15 16.81
C SER A 9 9.79 14.83 18.28
N ASP A 10 8.64 15.23 18.79
CA ASP A 10 8.18 14.85 20.12
C ASP A 10 8.04 13.33 20.15
N PHE A 11 9.06 12.62 20.62
CA PHE A 11 9.09 11.16 20.73
C PHE A 11 7.95 10.60 21.60
N ARG A 12 7.25 11.45 22.35
CA ARG A 12 6.09 11.05 23.17
C ARG A 12 4.80 10.93 22.36
N ARG A 13 4.76 11.49 21.15
CA ARG A 13 3.67 11.26 20.19
C ARG A 13 4.19 10.30 19.13
N PRO A 14 3.60 9.11 18.97
CA PRO A 14 3.88 8.29 17.81
C PRO A 14 3.61 9.16 16.58
N SER A 15 4.63 9.45 15.77
CA SER A 15 4.39 10.08 14.48
C SER A 15 3.51 9.14 13.66
N GLU A 16 2.46 9.70 13.07
CA GLU A 16 1.66 8.98 12.08
C GLU A 16 2.60 8.45 11.01
N LYS A 17 2.54 7.15 10.73
CA LYS A 17 3.42 6.52 9.77
C LYS A 17 2.82 6.66 8.38
N THR A 18 3.67 6.89 7.40
CA THR A 18 3.25 6.94 5.99
C THR A 18 2.90 5.55 5.47
N THR A 19 2.14 5.48 4.37
CA THR A 19 1.85 4.22 3.66
C THR A 19 3.12 3.44 3.31
N ALA A 20 4.18 4.16 2.90
CA ALA A 20 5.48 3.54 2.61
C ALA A 20 6.11 2.91 3.87
N GLN A 21 6.07 3.60 5.02
CA GLN A 21 6.58 3.07 6.28
C GLN A 21 5.76 1.86 6.75
N TRP A 22 4.43 1.92 6.66
CA TRP A 22 3.59 0.76 6.97
C TRP A 22 3.84 -0.43 6.04
N THR A 23 4.11 -0.17 4.76
CA THR A 23 4.49 -1.21 3.80
C THR A 23 5.82 -1.87 4.18
N SER A 24 6.81 -1.09 4.60
CA SER A 24 8.07 -1.63 5.13
C SER A 24 7.84 -2.46 6.39
N ILE A 25 7.01 -1.99 7.32
CA ILE A 25 6.66 -2.72 8.55
C ILE A 25 5.98 -4.05 8.20
N LEU A 26 5.00 -4.03 7.30
CA LEU A 26 4.32 -5.24 6.83
C LEU A 26 5.31 -6.24 6.25
N HIS A 27 6.24 -5.77 5.40
CA HIS A 27 7.26 -6.62 4.80
C HIS A 27 8.17 -7.27 5.84
N LEU A 28 8.65 -6.50 6.80
CA LEU A 28 9.53 -6.98 7.85
C LEU A 28 8.81 -7.93 8.81
N ALA A 29 7.56 -7.62 9.19
CA ALA A 29 6.74 -8.45 10.05
C ALA A 29 6.46 -9.83 9.42
N ALA A 30 6.05 -9.85 8.14
CA ALA A 30 5.83 -11.09 7.41
C ALA A 30 7.13 -11.91 7.26
N LYS A 31 8.27 -11.24 7.00
CA LYS A 31 9.58 -11.90 6.86
C LYS A 31 10.03 -12.62 8.14
N TRP A 32 9.71 -12.08 9.30
CA TRP A 32 10.14 -12.63 10.60
C TRP A 32 9.03 -13.35 11.37
N GLY A 33 7.82 -13.47 10.81
CA GLY A 33 6.70 -14.16 11.46
C GLY A 33 6.08 -13.39 12.63
N PHE A 34 6.17 -12.05 12.63
CA PHE A 34 5.53 -11.22 13.65
C PHE A 34 4.06 -10.95 13.33
N GLU A 35 3.20 -11.95 13.57
CA GLU A 35 1.78 -11.93 13.17
C GLU A 35 1.01 -10.71 13.71
N SER A 36 1.19 -10.33 14.97
CA SER A 36 0.50 -9.17 15.56
C SER A 36 0.90 -7.85 14.90
N ILE A 37 2.17 -7.71 14.51
CA ILE A 37 2.67 -6.52 13.80
C ILE A 37 2.20 -6.54 12.34
N GLN A 38 2.11 -7.73 11.73
CA GLN A 38 1.57 -7.91 10.40
C GLN A 38 0.11 -7.43 10.34
N LEU A 39 -0.73 -7.88 11.28
CA LEU A 39 -2.13 -7.45 11.38
C LEU A 39 -2.26 -5.94 11.61
N LEU A 40 -1.47 -5.38 12.52
CA LEU A 40 -1.45 -3.93 12.76
C LEU A 40 -1.11 -3.14 11.48
N ALA A 41 -0.12 -3.61 10.71
CA ALA A 41 0.26 -2.96 9.46
C ALA A 41 -0.84 -3.09 8.40
N ILE A 42 -1.50 -4.25 8.31
CA ILE A 42 -2.66 -4.48 7.44
C ILE A 42 -3.77 -3.48 7.78
N ASP A 43 -4.15 -3.34 9.04
CA ASP A 43 -5.24 -2.43 9.44
C ASP A 43 -4.94 -0.97 9.05
N ASN A 44 -3.71 -0.51 9.25
CA ASN A 44 -3.30 0.85 8.88
C ASN A 44 -3.25 1.05 7.35
N LEU A 45 -2.82 0.04 6.60
CA LEU A 45 -2.78 0.09 5.14
C LEU A 45 -4.16 -0.05 4.51
N ALA A 46 -5.10 -0.76 5.15
CA ALA A 46 -6.47 -0.88 4.69
C ALA A 46 -7.14 0.50 4.57
N ALA A 47 -6.83 1.44 5.48
CA ALA A 47 -7.34 2.80 5.45
C ALA A 47 -6.58 3.75 4.51
N SER A 48 -5.26 3.55 4.31
CA SER A 48 -4.37 4.55 3.70
C SER A 48 -3.79 4.17 2.33
N ALA A 49 -3.77 2.89 1.97
CA ALA A 49 -3.18 2.44 0.70
C ALA A 49 -4.12 2.73 -0.48
N ILE A 50 -3.52 3.19 -1.59
CA ILE A 50 -4.25 3.38 -2.85
C ILE A 50 -4.62 2.02 -3.47
N PRO A 51 -5.64 1.95 -4.33
CA PRO A 51 -6.13 0.68 -4.90
C PRO A 51 -5.05 -0.18 -5.55
N VAL A 52 -4.14 0.41 -6.34
CA VAL A 52 -3.05 -0.33 -6.99
C VAL A 52 -2.11 -0.97 -5.96
N ASP A 53 -1.73 -0.22 -4.91
CA ASP A 53 -0.89 -0.75 -3.85
C ASP A 53 -1.62 -1.85 -3.06
N LYS A 54 -2.94 -1.72 -2.85
CA LYS A 54 -3.76 -2.78 -2.23
C LYS A 54 -3.77 -4.08 -3.04
N ILE A 55 -3.82 -4.01 -4.38
CA ILE A 55 -3.71 -5.21 -5.23
C ILE A 55 -2.34 -5.86 -5.05
N VAL A 56 -1.27 -5.08 -5.16
CA VAL A 56 0.12 -5.59 -5.06
C VAL A 56 0.39 -6.22 -3.70
N LEU A 57 0.04 -5.51 -2.62
CA LEU A 57 0.23 -5.99 -1.25
C LEU A 57 -0.69 -7.17 -0.94
N GLY A 58 -1.95 -7.11 -1.39
CA GLY A 58 -2.92 -8.17 -1.19
C GLY A 58 -2.47 -9.49 -1.82
N ARG A 59 -1.97 -9.47 -3.06
CA ARG A 59 -1.41 -10.66 -3.70
C ARG A 59 -0.14 -11.15 -3.01
N ARG A 60 0.77 -10.24 -2.66
CA ARG A 60 2.07 -10.60 -2.06
C ARG A 60 1.93 -11.25 -0.68
N TYR A 61 1.01 -10.75 0.15
CA TYR A 61 0.87 -11.18 1.55
C TYR A 61 -0.39 -12.02 1.81
N GLY A 62 -1.15 -12.37 0.77
CA GLY A 62 -2.36 -13.20 0.92
C GLY A 62 -3.54 -12.49 1.55
N ILE A 63 -3.67 -11.17 1.39
CA ILE A 63 -4.77 -10.36 1.95
C ILE A 63 -5.90 -10.30 0.90
N SER A 64 -6.64 -11.40 0.79
CA SER A 64 -7.66 -11.58 -0.26
C SER A 64 -8.81 -10.58 -0.17
N ASP A 65 -9.16 -10.13 1.03
CA ASP A 65 -10.29 -9.22 1.28
C ASP A 65 -10.15 -7.86 0.58
N TRP A 66 -8.92 -7.43 0.29
CA TRP A 66 -8.67 -6.16 -0.40
C TRP A 66 -8.90 -6.25 -1.91
N LEU A 67 -8.73 -7.44 -2.50
CA LEU A 67 -8.60 -7.57 -3.94
C LEU A 67 -9.87 -7.17 -4.69
N PRO A 68 -11.08 -7.63 -4.34
CA PRO A 68 -12.28 -7.30 -5.11
C PRO A 68 -12.53 -5.79 -5.20
N GLY A 69 -12.54 -5.10 -4.05
CA GLY A 69 -12.78 -3.65 -4.00
C GLY A 69 -11.64 -2.83 -4.63
N ALA A 70 -10.39 -3.31 -4.54
CA ALA A 70 -9.27 -2.63 -5.17
C ALA A 70 -9.31 -2.77 -6.70
N TYR A 71 -9.61 -3.95 -7.24
CA TYR A 71 -9.81 -4.13 -8.68
C TYR A 71 -10.99 -3.30 -9.20
N GLU A 72 -12.12 -3.32 -8.50
CA GLU A 72 -13.28 -2.50 -8.86
C GLU A 72 -12.91 -1.01 -8.93
N ALA A 73 -12.21 -0.49 -7.93
CA ALA A 73 -11.79 0.92 -7.90
C ALA A 73 -10.83 1.26 -9.06
N VAL A 74 -9.92 0.36 -9.44
CA VAL A 74 -9.02 0.59 -10.58
C VAL A 74 -9.75 0.46 -11.92
N CYS A 75 -10.72 -0.45 -12.04
CA CYS A 75 -11.49 -0.61 -13.28
C CYS A 75 -12.53 0.50 -13.48
N SER A 76 -13.12 1.03 -12.42
CA SER A 76 -14.20 2.03 -12.50
C SER A 76 -13.72 3.48 -12.67
N ARG A 77 -12.48 3.81 -12.31
CA ARG A 77 -11.97 5.20 -12.42
C ARG A 77 -11.86 5.66 -13.88
N ALA A 78 -11.94 6.96 -14.16
CA ALA A 78 -11.85 7.48 -15.53
C ALA A 78 -10.45 7.28 -16.15
N ASP A 79 -9.39 7.55 -15.38
CA ASP A 79 -8.02 7.50 -15.89
C ASP A 79 -7.51 6.06 -16.08
N PRO A 80 -6.81 5.77 -17.19
CA PRO A 80 -6.16 4.48 -17.39
C PRO A 80 -5.04 4.24 -16.36
N LEU A 81 -4.48 3.02 -16.35
CA LEU A 81 -3.26 2.75 -15.60
C LEU A 81 -2.10 3.62 -16.10
N THR A 82 -1.35 4.22 -15.18
CA THR A 82 -0.07 4.83 -15.54
C THR A 82 0.99 3.75 -15.80
N ILE A 83 2.11 4.14 -16.40
CA ILE A 83 3.23 3.22 -16.61
C ILE A 83 3.78 2.73 -15.27
N GLU A 84 3.88 3.60 -14.26
CA GLU A 84 4.36 3.22 -12.92
C GLU A 84 3.42 2.23 -12.24
N GLU A 85 2.11 2.41 -12.35
CA GLU A 85 1.13 1.47 -11.82
C GLU A 85 1.19 0.13 -12.56
N GLY A 86 1.29 0.15 -13.89
CA GLY A 86 1.47 -1.06 -14.70
C GLY A 86 2.73 -1.84 -14.32
N MET A 87 3.84 -1.14 -14.07
CA MET A 87 5.08 -1.75 -13.60
C MET A 87 4.96 -2.37 -12.20
N LYS A 88 4.21 -1.73 -11.30
CA LYS A 88 3.93 -2.27 -9.96
C LYS A 88 3.06 -3.52 -9.99
N LEU A 89 2.00 -3.51 -10.79
CA LEU A 89 1.05 -4.61 -10.94
C LEU A 89 1.66 -5.81 -11.69
N GLY A 90 2.56 -5.53 -12.62
CA GLY A 90 3.07 -6.51 -13.56
C GLY A 90 2.11 -6.72 -14.74
N MET A 91 2.63 -7.35 -15.79
CA MET A 91 1.96 -7.49 -17.08
C MET A 91 0.59 -8.16 -16.98
N GLU A 92 0.49 -9.23 -16.19
CA GLU A 92 -0.72 -10.05 -16.08
C GLU A 92 -1.92 -9.24 -15.56
N ASP A 93 -1.75 -8.52 -14.46
CA ASP A 93 -2.82 -7.72 -13.85
C ASP A 93 -3.12 -6.49 -14.70
N ALA A 94 -2.10 -5.85 -15.29
CA ALA A 94 -2.30 -4.73 -16.19
C ALA A 94 -3.18 -5.10 -17.40
N ILE A 95 -2.95 -6.27 -18.01
CA ILE A 95 -3.76 -6.78 -19.12
C ILE A 95 -5.19 -7.05 -18.66
N ARG A 96 -5.39 -7.73 -17.52
CA ARG A 96 -6.73 -8.04 -16.99
C ARG A 96 -7.53 -6.79 -16.67
N ILE A 97 -6.91 -5.82 -16.02
CA ILE A 97 -7.54 -4.53 -15.71
C ILE A 97 -7.92 -3.80 -17.00
N SER A 98 -7.02 -3.76 -17.99
CA SER A 98 -7.30 -3.15 -19.28
C SER A 98 -8.48 -3.81 -20.01
N ALA A 99 -8.54 -5.14 -20.01
CA ALA A 99 -9.64 -5.90 -20.61
C ALA A 99 -10.99 -5.67 -19.89
N ALA A 100 -10.98 -5.49 -18.57
CA ALA A 100 -12.19 -5.26 -17.78
C ALA A 100 -12.78 -3.84 -17.92
N ARG A 101 -12.02 -2.88 -18.46
CA ARG A 101 -12.44 -1.48 -18.64
C ARG A 101 -13.17 -1.21 -19.97
N GLN A 102 -13.35 -2.24 -20.81
CA GLN A 102 -13.93 -2.14 -22.15
C GLN A 102 -15.43 -1.84 -22.16
#